data_AF-A0A2G9TYU2-F1
#
_entry.id   AF-A0A2G9TYU2-F1
#
_cell.length_a   1.000
_cell.length_b   1.000
_cell.length_c   1.000
_cell.angle_alpha   90.00
_cell.angle_beta   90.00
_cell.angle_gamma   90.00
#
_symmetry.space_group_name_H-M   'P 1'
#
loop_
_entity.id
_entity.type
_entity.pdbx_description
1 polymer ?
#
loop_
_entity_poly.entity_id
_entity_poly.type
_entity_poly.pdbx_seq_one_letter_code
_entity_poly.pdbx_strand_id
1 'polypeptide(L)'
;MPLIHRHIDDEASHEYAVRFASWGLLPRFSRSRTEYPELKCEFLGKQLKNPIGLAAGFDKNGEAIRPLAEWSGFGLIEIGTVTPIPQQGNPRPRLFRLLEDEVIEIFCVIIIIS
;
A
#
# COMPACT_ATOMS: atom_id res chain seq x y z
N MET A 1 5.68 -12.91 5.99
CA MET A 1 4.89 -13.22 7.20
C MET A 1 4.34 -14.64 7.11
N PRO A 2 5.09 -15.68 7.57
CA PRO A 2 4.80 -17.08 7.23
C PRO A 2 3.41 -17.57 7.67
N LEU A 3 2.92 -17.07 8.81
CA LEU A 3 1.59 -17.44 9.34
C LEU A 3 0.44 -16.86 8.51
N ILE A 4 0.58 -15.64 8.01
CA ILE A 4 -0.44 -15.00 7.16
C ILE A 4 -0.54 -15.76 5.83
N HIS A 5 0.61 -16.09 5.23
CA HIS A 5 0.66 -16.77 3.93
C HIS A 5 0.08 -18.19 3.99
N ARG A 6 0.07 -18.83 5.16
CA ARG A 6 -0.44 -20.19 5.34
C ARG A 6 -1.96 -20.23 5.60
N HIS A 7 -2.53 -19.16 6.16
CA HIS A 7 -3.87 -19.20 6.74
C HIS A 7 -4.86 -18.23 6.10
N ILE A 8 -4.41 -17.26 5.32
CA ILE A 8 -5.26 -16.21 4.78
C ILE A 8 -5.05 -16.15 3.27
N ASP A 9 -6.17 -16.04 2.54
CA ASP A 9 -6.17 -15.77 1.10
C ASP A 9 -5.37 -14.49 0.78
N ASP A 10 -4.83 -14.47 -0.42
CA ASP A 10 -3.95 -13.43 -0.91
C ASP A 10 -4.63 -12.07 -1.04
N GLU A 11 -5.87 -12.04 -1.54
CA GLU A 11 -6.67 -10.82 -1.64
C GLU A 11 -7.21 -10.40 -0.27
N ALA A 12 -7.66 -11.37 0.54
CA ALA A 12 -8.13 -11.08 1.90
C ALA A 12 -7.02 -10.49 2.78
N SER A 13 -5.79 -11.00 2.67
CA SER A 13 -4.62 -10.46 3.38
C SER A 13 -4.39 -8.98 3.05
N HIS A 14 -4.56 -8.61 1.78
CA HIS A 14 -4.40 -7.25 1.31
C HIS A 14 -5.53 -6.34 1.82
N GLU A 15 -6.80 -6.78 1.72
CA GLU A 15 -7.95 -6.05 2.26
C GLU A 15 -7.81 -5.80 3.77
N TYR A 16 -7.39 -6.82 4.52
CA TYR A 16 -7.13 -6.66 5.95
C TYR A 16 -6.00 -5.68 6.23
N ALA A 17 -4.91 -5.71 5.47
CA ALA A 17 -3.81 -4.78 5.63
C ALA A 17 -4.25 -3.32 5.44
N VAL A 18 -5.01 -3.04 4.38
CA VAL A 18 -5.56 -1.69 4.12
C VAL A 18 -6.54 -1.29 5.21
N ARG A 19 -7.41 -2.20 5.65
CA ARG A 19 -8.38 -1.93 6.72
C ARG A 19 -7.72 -1.66 8.07
N PHE A 20 -6.72 -2.45 8.45
CA PHE A 20 -5.93 -2.21 9.66
C PHE A 20 -5.16 -0.89 9.55
N ALA A 21 -4.64 -0.57 8.37
CA ALA A 21 -4.01 0.71 8.11
C ALA A 21 -5.00 1.88 8.28
N SER A 22 -6.21 1.75 7.75
CA SER A 22 -7.29 2.76 7.90
C SER A 22 -7.66 3.00 9.36
N TRP A 23 -7.68 1.94 10.18
CA TRP A 23 -7.88 2.03 11.63
C TRP A 23 -6.65 2.55 12.40
N GLY A 24 -5.54 2.81 11.71
CA GLY A 24 -4.31 3.25 12.35
C GLY A 24 -3.58 2.14 13.11
N LEU A 25 -3.92 0.88 12.90
CA LEU A 25 -3.22 -0.23 13.55
C LEU A 25 -1.87 -0.56 12.87
N LEU A 26 -1.28 0.41 12.18
CA LEU A 26 0.09 0.32 11.68
C LEU A 26 1.07 0.39 12.85
N PRO A 27 2.18 -0.38 12.79
CA PRO A 27 3.29 -0.16 13.70
C PRO A 27 3.68 1.32 13.64
N ARG A 28 3.53 2.01 14.78
CA ARG A 28 3.81 3.45 14.88
C ARG A 28 5.32 3.64 14.84
N PHE A 29 5.91 3.59 13.64
CA PHE A 29 7.32 3.95 13.43
C PHE A 29 7.60 5.41 13.88
N SER A 30 6.54 6.21 14.05
CA SER A 30 6.56 7.58 14.59
C SER A 30 7.37 7.78 15.89
N ARG A 31 7.47 6.80 16.80
CA ARG A 31 8.27 6.96 18.04
C ARG A 31 9.78 6.73 17.86
N SER A 32 10.20 6.14 16.73
CA SER A 32 11.60 5.83 16.39
C SER A 32 12.00 6.40 15.02
N ARG A 33 11.30 7.43 14.52
CA ARG A 33 11.64 8.10 13.27
C ARG A 33 12.84 9.03 13.52
N THR A 34 14.04 8.50 13.37
CA THR A 34 15.20 9.33 13.07
C THR A 34 15.10 9.72 11.60
N GLU A 35 14.80 11.00 11.33
CA GLU A 35 14.90 11.53 9.97
C GLU A 35 16.36 11.83 9.66
N TYR A 36 16.90 11.19 8.62
CA TYR A 36 18.27 11.38 8.17
C TYR A 36 18.32 12.53 7.14
N PRO A 37 18.98 13.65 7.44
CA PRO A 37 19.07 14.78 6.51
C PRO A 37 19.63 14.40 5.14
N GLU A 38 20.50 13.39 5.08
CA GLU A 38 21.14 12.87 3.86
C GLU A 38 20.14 12.22 2.90
N LEU A 39 18.99 11.77 3.41
CA LEU A 39 17.93 11.15 2.61
C LEU A 39 16.93 12.18 2.06
N LYS A 40 17.01 13.45 2.45
CA LYS A 40 16.09 14.46 1.92
C LYS A 40 16.32 14.66 0.43
N CYS A 41 15.25 14.66 -0.35
CA CYS A 41 15.31 14.85 -1.79
C CYS A 41 14.13 15.70 -2.28
N GLU A 42 14.34 16.39 -3.39
CA GLU A 42 13.29 17.17 -4.06
C GLU A 42 12.70 16.36 -5.21
N PHE A 43 11.37 16.28 -5.26
CA PHE A 43 10.63 15.63 -6.34
C PHE A 43 9.44 16.51 -6.75
N LEU A 44 9.34 16.85 -8.04
CA LEU A 44 8.27 17.71 -8.58
C LEU A 44 8.09 19.05 -7.81
N GLY A 45 9.19 19.66 -7.35
CA GLY A 45 9.15 20.90 -6.56
C GLY A 45 8.66 20.72 -5.11
N LYS A 46 8.56 19.47 -4.64
CA LYS A 46 8.20 19.12 -3.26
C LYS A 46 9.40 18.51 -2.55
N GLN A 47 9.61 18.93 -1.30
CA GLN A 47 10.63 18.34 -0.44
C GLN A 47 10.10 17.04 0.17
N LEU A 48 10.78 15.94 -0.08
CA LEU A 48 10.52 14.63 0.50
C LEU A 48 11.49 14.37 1.66
N LYS A 49 10.99 13.69 2.69
CA LYS A 49 11.81 13.30 3.86
C LYS A 49 12.81 12.19 3.52
N ASN A 50 12.47 11.35 2.56
CA ASN A 50 13.28 10.26 2.03
C ASN A 50 12.78 9.92 0.61
N PRO A 51 13.61 9.28 -0.24
CA PRO A 51 13.23 8.92 -1.60
C PRO A 51 12.36 7.65 -1.67
N ILE A 52 11.99 7.04 -0.54
CA ILE A 52 11.25 5.78 -0.51
C ILE A 52 9.75 6.08 -0.51
N GLY A 53 9.04 5.48 -1.46
CA GLY A 53 7.61 5.64 -1.62
C GLY A 53 6.84 4.32 -1.64
N LEU A 54 5.55 4.42 -1.34
CA LEU A 54 4.59 3.34 -1.53
C LEU A 54 3.96 3.49 -2.93
N ALA A 55 4.10 2.46 -3.77
CA ALA A 55 3.60 2.46 -5.14
C ALA A 55 2.07 2.35 -5.22
N ALA A 56 1.50 2.79 -6.35
CA ALA A 56 0.09 2.59 -6.65
C ALA A 56 -0.31 1.11 -6.63
N GLY A 57 -1.60 0.86 -6.42
CA GLY A 57 -2.18 -0.46 -6.32
C GLY A 57 -2.25 -0.99 -4.89
N PHE A 58 -1.55 -0.37 -3.93
CA PHE A 58 -1.67 -0.71 -2.51
C PHE A 58 -2.96 -0.16 -1.90
N ASP A 59 -3.18 1.15 -1.95
CA ASP A 59 -4.41 1.78 -1.49
C ASP A 59 -5.19 2.27 -2.71
N LYS A 60 -6.01 1.38 -3.28
CA LYS A 60 -6.76 1.65 -4.51
C LYS A 60 -7.86 2.69 -4.29
N ASN A 61 -8.47 2.69 -3.11
CA ASN A 61 -9.63 3.51 -2.78
C ASN A 61 -9.28 4.74 -1.92
N GLY A 62 -8.02 4.88 -1.47
CA GLY A 62 -7.62 5.95 -0.57
C GLY A 62 -8.14 5.79 0.87
N GLU A 63 -8.34 4.55 1.32
CA GLU A 63 -8.93 4.23 2.63
C GLU A 63 -7.97 4.51 3.80
N ALA A 64 -6.66 4.54 3.55
CA ALA A 64 -5.63 4.61 4.59
C ALA A 64 -4.60 5.74 4.36
N ILE A 65 -4.95 6.77 3.59
CA ILE A 65 -4.02 7.85 3.20
C ILE A 65 -3.32 8.49 4.41
N ARG A 66 -4.07 8.97 5.42
CA ARG A 66 -3.49 9.67 6.58
C ARG A 66 -2.63 8.75 7.44
N PRO A 67 -3.10 7.56 7.88
CA PRO A 67 -2.28 6.65 8.67
C PRO A 67 -1.03 6.19 7.91
N LEU A 68 -1.13 5.94 6.59
CA LEU A 68 0.02 5.59 5.77
C LEU A 68 1.00 6.77 5.72
N ALA A 69 0.56 8.00 5.45
CA ALA A 69 1.47 9.15 5.37
C ALA A 69 2.19 9.44 6.69
N GLU A 70 1.47 9.36 7.80
CA GLU A 70 2.02 9.71 9.10
C GLU A 70 2.85 8.54 9.69
N TRP A 71 2.35 7.31 9.65
CA TRP A 71 2.85 6.23 10.51
C TRP A 71 3.75 5.22 9.80
N SER A 72 3.73 5.13 8.46
CA SER A 72 4.46 4.09 7.71
C SER A 72 5.98 4.32 7.58
N GLY A 73 6.44 5.57 7.53
CA GLY A 73 7.83 5.89 7.19
C GLY A 73 8.02 6.54 5.82
N PHE A 74 7.10 6.31 4.88
CA PHE A 74 7.28 6.69 3.47
C PHE A 74 7.37 8.21 3.26
N GLY A 75 8.25 8.62 2.34
CA GLY A 75 8.37 9.99 1.86
C GLY A 75 7.30 10.35 0.82
N LEU A 76 6.84 9.35 0.06
CA LEU A 76 5.81 9.48 -0.99
C LEU A 76 4.81 8.33 -0.91
N ILE A 77 3.53 8.60 -1.17
CA ILE A 77 2.50 7.56 -1.29
C ILE A 77 1.72 7.83 -2.56
N GLU A 78 1.64 6.83 -3.42
CA GLU A 78 0.87 6.86 -4.65
C GLU A 78 -0.44 6.09 -4.46
N ILE A 79 -1.57 6.77 -4.66
CA ILE A 79 -2.92 6.21 -4.50
C ILE A 79 -3.44 5.78 -5.86
N GLY A 80 -4.19 4.67 -5.91
CA GLY A 80 -4.92 4.23 -7.09
C GLY A 80 -4.53 2.82 -7.55
N THR A 81 -4.68 2.48 -8.83
CA THR A 81 -5.15 3.33 -9.93
C THR A 81 -6.64 3.65 -9.84
N VAL A 82 -7.00 4.89 -10.19
CA VAL A 82 -8.38 5.41 -10.16
C VAL A 82 -9.00 5.36 -11.56
N THR A 83 -10.19 4.78 -11.69
CA THR A 83 -11.05 4.96 -12.89
C THR A 83 -12.18 5.95 -12.62
N PRO A 84 -12.61 6.75 -13.61
CA PRO A 84 -13.76 7.63 -13.47
C PRO A 84 -15.08 6.89 -13.20
N ILE A 85 -15.16 5.62 -13.64
CA ILE A 85 -16.33 4.75 -13.51
C ILE A 85 -15.94 3.52 -12.68
N PRO A 86 -16.83 3.04 -11.80
CA PRO A 86 -16.56 1.85 -10.98
C PRO A 86 -16.51 0.61 -11.84
N GLN A 87 -15.53 -0.23 -11.55
CA GLN A 87 -15.34 -1.50 -12.23
C GLN A 87 -15.34 -2.61 -11.18
N GLN A 88 -16.00 -3.73 -11.44
CA GLN A 88 -15.97 -4.87 -10.53
C GLN A 88 -14.60 -5.58 -10.51
N GLY A 89 -13.77 -5.31 -11.51
CA GLY A 89 -12.50 -5.97 -11.71
C GLY A 89 -12.66 -7.39 -12.27
N ASN A 90 -11.55 -8.13 -12.34
CA ASN A 90 -11.59 -9.53 -12.79
C ASN A 90 -12.20 -10.47 -11.72
N PRO A 91 -12.75 -11.63 -12.11
CA PRO A 91 -13.15 -12.69 -11.19
C PRO A 91 -12.01 -13.13 -10.28
N ARG A 92 -12.33 -13.50 -9.04
CA ARG A 92 -11.36 -14.02 -8.06
C ARG A 92 -11.09 -15.53 -8.30
N PRO A 93 -9.90 -16.05 -7.94
CA PRO A 93 -8.73 -15.36 -7.37
C PRO A 93 -7.91 -14.62 -8.44
N ARG A 94 -7.41 -13.42 -8.07
CA ARG A 94 -6.70 -12.50 -8.99
C ARG A 94 -5.43 -11.89 -8.41
N LEU A 95 -5.02 -12.35 -7.23
CA LEU A 95 -3.76 -12.01 -6.58
C LEU A 95 -3.15 -13.33 -6.12
N PHE A 96 -1.94 -13.62 -6.58
CA PHE A 96 -1.23 -14.85 -6.28
C PHE A 96 0.18 -14.51 -5.82
N ARG A 97 0.61 -15.10 -4.71
CA ARG A 97 1.98 -14.98 -4.20
C ARG A 97 2.81 -16.21 -4.56
N LEU A 98 3.88 -15.98 -5.31
CA LEU A 98 4.92 -16.96 -5.61
C LEU A 98 6.01 -16.80 -4.55
N LEU A 99 5.87 -17.54 -3.44
CA LEU A 99 6.72 -17.38 -2.27
C LEU A 99 8.20 -17.72 -2.52
N GLU A 100 8.48 -18.63 -3.45
CA GLU A 100 9.84 -19.04 -3.80
C GLU A 100 10.62 -17.95 -4.54
N ASP A 101 9.91 -17.12 -5.32
CA ASP A 101 10.49 -16.05 -6.14
C ASP A 101 10.33 -14.66 -5.49
N GLU A 102 9.67 -14.57 -4.33
CA GLU A 102 9.24 -13.31 -3.70
C GLU A 102 8.39 -12.42 -4.64
N VAL A 103 7.64 -13.05 -5.55
CA VAL A 103 6.84 -12.38 -6.58
C VAL A 103 5.35 -12.37 -6.20
N ILE A 104 4.66 -11.29 -6.57
CA ILE A 104 3.20 -11.20 -6.51
C ILE A 104 2.67 -10.99 -7.94
N GLU A 105 1.84 -11.91 -8.39
CA GLU A 105 1.13 -11.82 -9.66
C GLU A 105 -0.29 -11.30 -9.43
N ILE A 106 -0.66 -10.24 -10.15
CA ILE A 106 -1.93 -9.53 -9.95
C ILE A 106 -2.63 -9.37 -11.30
N PHE A 107 -3.82 -9.97 -11.41
CA PHE A 107 -4.74 -9.77 -12.54
C PHE A 107 -5.82 -8.76 -12.14
N CYS A 108 -5.45 -7.50 -11.95
CA CYS A 108 -6.42 -6.45 -11.60
C CYS A 108 -6.86 -5.67 -12.84
N VAL A 109 -8.17 -5.56 -13.05
CA VAL A 109 -8.76 -4.44 -13.79
C VAL A 109 -9.02 -3.35 -12.75
N ILE A 110 -8.57 -2.13 -13.04
CA ILE A 110 -8.63 -0.92 -12.22
C ILE A 110 -10.04 -0.71 -11.63
N ILE A 111 -10.18 -0.32 -10.35
CA ILE A 111 -11.47 -0.20 -9.64
C ILE A 111 -11.50 1.09 -8.81
N ILE A 112 -12.43 2.05 -9.02
CA ILE A 112 -13.00 2.89 -7.93
C ILE A 112 -14.47 3.39 -8.19
N ILE A 113 -15.24 3.46 -7.08
CA ILE A 113 -16.41 4.29 -6.66
C ILE A 113 -17.85 3.78 -6.87
N SER A 114 -18.27 2.71 -6.19
CA SER A 114 -19.63 2.71 -5.65
C SER A 114 -19.69 3.51 -4.35
#